data_AF-A0A5B8BQI0-F1
#
_entry.id   AF-A0A5B8BQI0-F1
#
_cell.length_a   1.000
_cell.length_b   1.000
_cell.length_c   1.000
_cell.angle_alpha   90.00
_cell.angle_beta   90.00
_cell.angle_gamma   90.00
#
_symmetry.space_group_name_H-M   'P 1'
#
loop_
_entity.id
_entity.type
_entity.pdbx_description
1 polymer ?
#
loop_
_entity_poly.entity_id
_entity_poly.type
_entity_poly.pdbx_seq_one_letter_code
_entity_poly.pdbx_strand_id
1 'polypeptide(L)'
;MDRKEITAWLRKELFPALKAEGFSQRDGLRLWRHHEDRVDICELRFLTADQAYFIGSTQESLSVDLGGFFRFLPRPPWLEIPEKAGLLRPKTYDAHVRGCLVKHLAQANGPDRSDVWHIGLVGDRSDAVLDDLRETCLADMPGWFDRLGDYEDLLDVLHHGEETEVRDGITSFGHFGAKGSPARTLLIAYIARHLGKTHLAREAFERAIEQEGDGPLAVTLRTDVNSLSK
;
A
#
# COMPACT_ATOMS: atom_id res chain seq x y z
N MET A 1 24.40 10.21 -9.92
CA MET A 1 24.16 8.76 -9.95
C MET A 1 23.01 8.48 -10.91
N ASP A 2 23.11 7.47 -11.78
CA ASP A 2 22.05 7.14 -12.75
C ASP A 2 21.12 6.00 -12.28
N ARG A 3 20.01 5.75 -13.01
CA ARG A 3 19.06 4.68 -12.67
C ARG A 3 19.66 3.27 -12.64
N LYS A 4 20.70 3.02 -13.44
CA LYS A 4 21.35 1.70 -13.51
C LYS A 4 22.19 1.49 -12.25
N GLU A 5 22.93 2.51 -11.82
CA GLU A 5 23.68 2.53 -10.56
C GLU A 5 22.75 2.36 -9.36
N ILE A 6 21.65 3.13 -9.29
CA ILE A 6 20.65 3.02 -8.22
C ILE A 6 20.06 1.61 -8.19
N THR A 7 19.66 1.06 -9.34
CA THR A 7 19.10 -0.30 -9.42
C THR A 7 20.11 -1.36 -8.99
N ALA A 8 21.40 -1.18 -9.30
CA ALA A 8 22.46 -2.07 -8.85
C ALA A 8 22.61 -2.01 -7.32
N TRP A 9 22.58 -0.80 -6.75
CA TRP A 9 22.61 -0.60 -5.30
C TRP A 9 21.40 -1.25 -4.62
N LEU A 10 20.18 -1.02 -5.11
CA LEU A 10 18.95 -1.62 -4.57
C LEU A 10 19.03 -3.15 -4.51
N ARG A 11 19.57 -3.78 -5.55
CA ARG A 11 19.75 -5.24 -5.61
C ARG A 11 20.79 -5.76 -4.62
N LYS A 12 21.81 -4.96 -4.33
CA LYS A 12 22.93 -5.35 -3.47
C LYS A 12 22.63 -5.10 -2.00
N GLU A 13 22.02 -3.97 -1.67
CA GLU A 13 21.92 -3.48 -0.30
C GLU A 13 20.48 -3.55 0.25
N LEU A 14 19.48 -3.08 -0.50
CA LEU A 14 18.09 -3.00 0.00
C LEU A 14 17.33 -4.32 -0.12
N PHE A 15 17.26 -4.92 -1.31
CA PHE A 15 16.45 -6.11 -1.54
C PHE A 15 16.85 -7.31 -0.68
N PRO A 16 18.15 -7.58 -0.41
CA PRO A 16 18.53 -8.62 0.53
C PRO A 16 18.04 -8.34 1.96
N ALA A 17 18.04 -7.08 2.40
CA ALA A 17 17.53 -6.68 3.70
C ALA A 17 16.00 -6.86 3.76
N LEU A 18 15.26 -6.40 2.75
CA LEU A 18 13.80 -6.60 2.69
C LEU A 18 13.40 -8.08 2.59
N LYS A 19 14.23 -8.91 1.95
CA LYS A 19 14.01 -10.36 1.93
C LYS A 19 14.07 -10.96 3.34
N ALA A 20 14.93 -10.44 4.22
CA ALA A 20 14.98 -10.86 5.62
C ALA A 20 13.69 -10.52 6.38
N GLU A 21 13.01 -9.44 5.98
CA GLU A 21 11.68 -9.03 6.49
C GLU A 21 10.50 -9.80 5.87
N GLY A 22 10.77 -10.84 5.06
CA GLY A 22 9.76 -11.72 4.48
C GLY A 22 9.34 -11.37 3.04
N PHE A 23 9.90 -10.32 2.42
CA PHE A 23 9.68 -9.99 1.01
C PHE A 23 10.44 -10.94 0.07
N SER A 24 9.99 -12.19 0.03
CA SER A 24 10.68 -13.29 -0.65
C SER A 24 10.48 -13.32 -2.16
N GLN A 25 9.44 -12.65 -2.66
CA GLN A 25 9.11 -12.56 -4.09
C GLN A 25 9.37 -11.14 -4.60
N ARG A 26 9.88 -11.04 -5.83
CA ARG A 26 10.14 -9.75 -6.50
C ARG A 26 9.95 -9.84 -8.01
N ASP A 27 9.53 -8.73 -8.61
CA ASP A 27 9.57 -8.47 -10.04
C ASP A 27 9.96 -7.00 -10.29
N GLY A 28 11.10 -6.78 -10.94
CA GLY A 28 11.66 -5.43 -11.07
C GLY A 28 11.85 -4.74 -9.71
N LEU A 29 11.14 -3.65 -9.50
CA LEU A 29 11.14 -2.83 -8.28
C LEU A 29 9.97 -3.11 -7.34
N ARG A 30 9.17 -4.14 -7.62
CA ARG A 30 8.04 -4.55 -6.79
C ARG A 30 8.37 -5.82 -6.04
N LEU A 31 8.10 -5.82 -4.74
CA LEU A 31 8.32 -6.92 -3.81
C LEU A 31 7.01 -7.31 -3.14
N TRP A 32 6.90 -8.59 -2.78
CA TRP A 32 5.74 -9.12 -2.07
C TRP A 32 6.14 -9.96 -0.87
N ARG A 33 5.39 -9.78 0.21
CA ARG A 33 5.37 -10.65 1.39
C ARG A 33 3.97 -11.26 1.50
N HIS A 34 3.89 -12.58 1.38
CA HIS A 34 2.62 -13.30 1.32
C HIS A 34 2.23 -13.83 2.69
N HIS A 35 1.00 -13.55 3.08
CA HIS A 35 0.32 -14.17 4.22
C HIS A 35 -0.83 -15.05 3.71
N GLU A 36 -1.45 -15.77 4.63
CA GLU A 36 -2.60 -16.64 4.34
C GLU A 36 -3.79 -15.84 3.78
N ASP A 37 -4.06 -14.69 4.37
CA ASP A 37 -5.25 -13.87 4.17
C ASP A 37 -4.96 -12.54 3.46
N ARG A 38 -3.68 -12.16 3.32
CA ARG A 38 -3.27 -10.94 2.62
C ARG A 38 -1.96 -11.07 1.86
N VAL A 39 -1.67 -10.06 1.06
CA VAL A 39 -0.39 -9.84 0.40
C VAL A 39 0.06 -8.41 0.70
N ASP A 40 1.23 -8.30 1.31
CA ASP A 40 1.92 -7.04 1.53
C ASP A 40 2.75 -6.71 0.28
N ILE A 41 2.64 -5.48 -0.21
CA ILE A 41 3.24 -5.01 -1.47
C ILE A 41 4.13 -3.82 -1.17
N CYS A 42 5.39 -3.90 -1.58
CA CYS A 42 6.33 -2.77 -1.58
C CYS A 42 6.75 -2.50 -3.03
N GLU A 43 6.56 -1.28 -3.53
CA GLU A 43 6.91 -0.90 -4.90
C GLU A 43 7.74 0.38 -4.91
N LEU A 44 8.99 0.28 -5.34
CA LEU A 44 9.80 1.45 -5.61
C LEU A 44 9.47 1.96 -7.02
N ARG A 45 9.19 3.27 -7.13
CA ARG A 45 8.84 3.89 -8.41
C ARG A 45 9.72 5.08 -8.70
N PHE A 46 10.51 4.98 -9.76
CA PHE A 46 11.18 6.16 -10.33
C PHE A 46 10.16 7.14 -10.89
N LEU A 47 10.43 8.44 -10.74
CA LEU A 47 9.58 9.47 -11.32
C LEU A 47 9.58 9.38 -12.86
N THR A 48 8.42 9.54 -13.47
CA THR A 48 8.33 9.77 -14.92
C THR A 48 8.93 11.14 -15.29
N ALA A 49 9.17 11.35 -16.59
CA ALA A 49 9.64 12.66 -17.08
C ALA A 49 8.73 13.81 -16.62
N ASP A 50 7.42 13.62 -16.75
CA ASP A 50 6.44 14.62 -16.38
C ASP A 50 6.41 14.84 -14.86
N GLN A 51 6.44 13.76 -14.06
CA GLN A 51 6.47 13.87 -12.60
C GLN A 51 7.72 14.60 -12.12
N ALA A 52 8.89 14.25 -12.65
CA ALA A 52 10.15 14.91 -12.32
C ALA A 52 10.08 16.41 -12.66
N TYR A 53 9.57 16.75 -13.85
CA TYR A 53 9.39 18.14 -14.27
C TYR A 53 8.45 18.92 -13.34
N PHE A 54 7.25 18.41 -13.06
CA PHE A 54 6.26 19.10 -12.23
C PHE A 54 6.69 19.26 -10.78
N ILE A 55 7.38 18.26 -10.24
CA ILE A 55 7.84 18.30 -8.85
C ILE A 55 9.10 19.17 -8.74
N GLY A 56 9.86 19.38 -9.82
CA GLY A 56 11.16 20.06 -9.78
C GLY A 56 12.29 19.13 -9.33
N SER A 57 12.21 17.87 -9.75
CA SER A 57 13.14 16.81 -9.40
C SER A 57 13.73 16.13 -10.65
N THR A 58 14.38 14.99 -10.47
CA THR A 58 14.99 14.21 -11.56
C THR A 58 14.23 12.91 -11.81
N GLN A 59 14.50 12.27 -12.94
CA GLN A 59 13.95 10.95 -13.25
C GLN A 59 14.61 9.83 -12.43
N GLU A 60 15.78 10.09 -11.85
CA GLU A 60 16.53 9.21 -10.95
C GLU A 60 15.92 9.18 -9.55
N SER A 61 15.11 10.17 -9.22
CA SER A 61 14.38 10.25 -7.95
C SER A 61 13.26 9.21 -7.89
N LEU A 62 12.91 8.75 -6.69
CA LEU A 62 11.93 7.68 -6.52
C LEU A 62 11.06 7.84 -5.26
N SER A 63 9.89 7.19 -5.28
CA SER A 63 9.02 6.96 -4.12
C SER A 63 9.01 5.49 -3.72
N VAL A 64 8.57 5.21 -2.49
CA VAL A 64 8.29 3.85 -2.01
C VAL A 64 6.83 3.74 -1.63
N ASP A 65 6.07 3.07 -2.49
CA ASP A 65 4.64 2.86 -2.31
C ASP A 65 4.39 1.52 -1.62
N LEU A 66 3.47 1.53 -0.66
CA LEU A 66 3.06 0.38 0.11
C LEU A 66 1.60 0.00 -0.21
N GLY A 67 1.29 -1.29 -0.14
CA GLY A 67 -0.07 -1.78 -0.39
C GLY A 67 -0.41 -3.04 0.40
N GLY A 68 -1.61 -3.05 0.98
CA GLY A 68 -2.25 -4.23 1.58
C GLY A 68 -3.34 -4.78 0.67
N PHE A 69 -3.16 -6.00 0.18
CA PHE A 69 -4.15 -6.71 -0.64
C PHE A 69 -4.74 -7.89 0.14
N PHE A 70 -6.01 -7.81 0.51
CA PHE A 70 -6.73 -8.81 1.30
C PHE A 70 -7.39 -9.86 0.40
N ARG A 71 -7.07 -11.13 0.61
CA ARG A 71 -7.55 -12.26 -0.22
C ARG A 71 -9.02 -12.59 0.01
N PHE A 72 -9.57 -12.20 1.16
CA PHE A 72 -10.97 -12.44 1.52
C PHE A 72 -11.92 -11.33 1.01
N LEU A 73 -11.39 -10.25 0.43
CA LEU A 73 -12.23 -9.24 -0.24
C LEU A 73 -12.59 -9.71 -1.66
N PRO A 74 -13.83 -9.45 -2.11
CA PRO A 74 -14.27 -9.83 -3.44
C PRO A 74 -13.58 -8.95 -4.47
N ARG A 75 -13.34 -9.52 -5.64
CA ARG A 75 -12.78 -8.79 -6.78
C ARG A 75 -13.86 -8.58 -7.83
N PRO A 76 -13.92 -7.39 -8.44
CA PRO A 76 -14.73 -7.22 -9.63
C PRO A 76 -14.31 -8.22 -10.73
N PRO A 77 -15.24 -8.73 -11.56
CA PRO A 77 -14.94 -9.75 -12.56
C PRO A 77 -13.86 -9.36 -13.59
N TRP A 78 -13.65 -8.06 -13.81
CA TRP A 78 -12.63 -7.54 -14.73
C TRP A 78 -11.26 -7.32 -14.07
N LEU A 79 -11.16 -7.42 -12.74
CA LEU A 79 -9.90 -7.18 -12.04
C LEU A 79 -9.07 -8.47 -12.03
N GLU A 80 -8.20 -8.59 -13.02
CA GLU A 80 -7.22 -9.67 -13.11
C GLU A 80 -5.98 -9.34 -12.28
N ILE A 81 -5.74 -10.12 -11.23
CA ILE A 81 -4.50 -10.04 -10.45
C ILE A 81 -3.52 -11.06 -11.00
N PRO A 82 -2.32 -10.65 -11.48
CA PRO A 82 -1.33 -11.57 -11.99
C PRO A 82 -0.97 -12.63 -10.95
N GLU A 83 -0.74 -13.85 -11.40
CA GLU A 83 -0.34 -14.97 -10.53
C GLU A 83 0.88 -15.67 -11.13
N LYS A 84 1.80 -16.11 -10.26
CA LYS A 84 2.92 -16.96 -10.68
C LYS A 84 3.19 -17.99 -9.60
N ALA A 85 3.16 -19.27 -9.99
CA ALA A 85 3.38 -20.41 -9.10
C ALA A 85 2.45 -20.41 -7.87
N GLY A 86 1.14 -20.16 -8.05
CA GLY A 86 0.17 -20.17 -6.96
C GLY A 86 0.12 -18.88 -6.12
N LEU A 87 1.02 -17.92 -6.39
CA LEU A 87 1.15 -16.70 -5.59
C LEU A 87 0.66 -15.49 -6.38
N LEU A 88 -0.35 -14.81 -5.82
CA LEU A 88 -0.87 -13.54 -6.34
C LEU A 88 0.22 -12.47 -6.31
N ARG A 89 0.25 -11.64 -7.35
CA ARG A 89 1.22 -10.56 -7.57
C ARG A 89 0.49 -9.24 -7.85
N PRO A 90 -0.36 -8.77 -6.92
CA PRO A 90 -1.05 -7.49 -7.07
C PRO A 90 -0.03 -6.35 -7.18
N LYS A 91 -0.40 -5.31 -7.89
CA LYS A 91 0.34 -4.05 -7.92
C LYS A 91 -0.20 -3.13 -6.82
N THR A 92 0.55 -2.08 -6.49
CA THR A 92 0.11 -1.12 -5.46
C THR A 92 -1.24 -0.49 -5.77
N TYR A 93 -1.59 -0.27 -7.04
CA TYR A 93 -2.90 0.23 -7.43
C TYR A 93 -4.04 -0.80 -7.31
N ASP A 94 -3.72 -2.08 -7.17
CA ASP A 94 -4.72 -3.15 -6.92
C ASP A 94 -5.01 -3.30 -5.42
N ALA A 95 -4.19 -2.72 -4.55
CA ALA A 95 -4.31 -2.85 -3.11
C ALA A 95 -5.53 -2.09 -2.56
N HIS A 96 -6.14 -2.67 -1.52
CA HIS A 96 -7.29 -2.11 -0.84
C HIS A 96 -6.90 -1.01 0.16
N VAL A 97 -5.72 -1.15 0.76
CA VAL A 97 -5.10 -0.10 1.59
C VAL A 97 -3.77 0.25 0.95
N ARG A 98 -3.47 1.54 0.79
CA ARG A 98 -2.19 2.01 0.24
C ARG A 98 -1.60 3.08 1.12
N GLY A 99 -0.28 3.16 1.10
CA GLY A 99 0.49 4.20 1.75
C GLY A 99 1.75 4.52 0.97
N CYS A 100 2.50 5.51 1.45
CA CYS A 100 3.80 5.87 0.92
C CYS A 100 4.74 6.17 2.09
N LEU A 101 5.98 5.69 2.02
CA LEU A 101 6.98 6.01 3.03
C LEU A 101 7.40 7.48 2.90
N VAL A 102 7.72 8.11 4.04
CA VAL A 102 8.31 9.44 4.10
C VAL A 102 9.77 9.33 4.47
N LYS A 103 10.63 10.00 3.71
CA LYS A 103 12.06 10.09 3.99
C LYS A 103 12.33 10.75 5.34
N HIS A 104 13.33 10.25 6.07
CA HIS A 104 13.79 10.90 7.32
C HIS A 104 14.77 12.04 7.00
N LEU A 105 15.49 11.92 5.88
CA LEU A 105 16.45 12.91 5.41
C LEU A 105 15.79 14.17 4.87
N ALA A 106 16.04 15.30 5.53
CA ALA A 106 15.76 16.62 4.97
C ALA A 106 16.70 16.91 3.79
N GLN A 107 16.13 17.14 2.60
CA GLN A 107 16.89 17.42 1.38
C GLN A 107 16.76 18.89 0.98
N ALA A 108 17.68 19.73 1.47
CA ALA A 108 17.63 21.19 1.29
C ALA A 108 17.64 21.66 -0.18
N ASN A 109 18.22 20.87 -1.09
CA ASN A 109 18.33 21.21 -2.52
C ASN A 109 17.18 20.65 -3.36
N GLY A 110 16.18 20.02 -2.72
CA GLY A 110 15.05 19.40 -3.37
C GLY A 110 13.73 20.12 -3.11
N PRO A 111 12.71 19.82 -3.91
CA PRO A 111 11.32 20.19 -3.64
C PRO A 111 10.87 19.75 -2.25
N ASP A 112 9.89 20.47 -1.68
CA ASP A 112 9.26 20.10 -0.41
C ASP A 112 8.28 18.93 -0.63
N ARG A 113 8.86 17.74 -0.83
CA ARG A 113 8.16 16.47 -1.02
C ARG A 113 8.77 15.42 -0.12
N SER A 114 8.04 15.09 0.94
CA SER A 114 8.46 14.15 1.96
C SER A 114 8.40 12.69 1.48
N ASP A 115 7.61 12.41 0.45
CA ASP A 115 7.36 11.09 -0.14
C ASP A 115 8.31 10.71 -1.29
N VAL A 116 9.30 11.56 -1.60
CA VAL A 116 10.22 11.36 -2.72
C VAL A 116 11.66 11.53 -2.27
N TRP A 117 12.48 10.51 -2.49
CA TRP A 117 13.94 10.57 -2.37
C TRP A 117 14.51 11.22 -3.63
N HIS A 118 14.95 12.47 -3.52
CA HIS A 118 15.51 13.21 -4.65
C HIS A 118 16.96 12.79 -4.91
N ILE A 119 17.28 12.35 -6.12
CA ILE A 119 18.61 11.85 -6.49
C ILE A 119 19.11 12.57 -7.75
N GLY A 120 20.37 12.95 -7.82
CA GLY A 120 20.97 13.63 -8.98
C GLY A 120 20.62 15.12 -9.09
N LEU A 121 20.10 15.73 -8.02
CA LEU A 121 20.00 17.19 -7.93
C LEU A 121 21.37 17.81 -7.65
N VAL A 122 21.59 19.06 -8.07
CA VAL A 122 22.88 19.73 -7.81
C VAL A 122 23.16 19.79 -6.31
N GLY A 123 24.32 19.27 -5.91
CA GLY A 123 24.73 19.22 -4.51
C GLY A 123 24.00 18.16 -3.68
N ASP A 124 23.29 17.21 -4.30
CA ASP A 124 22.77 16.06 -3.58
C ASP A 124 23.89 15.12 -3.13
N ARG A 125 23.66 14.45 -2.01
CA ARG A 125 24.54 13.38 -1.52
C ARG A 125 23.85 12.06 -1.81
N SER A 126 23.88 11.61 -3.07
CA SER A 126 23.10 10.44 -3.52
C SER A 126 23.28 9.21 -2.61
N ASP A 127 24.50 8.97 -2.09
CA ASP A 127 24.75 7.87 -1.14
C ASP A 127 23.95 8.02 0.15
N ALA A 128 23.93 9.23 0.74
CA ALA A 128 23.15 9.50 1.95
C ALA A 128 21.63 9.39 1.71
N VAL A 129 21.18 9.72 0.50
CA VAL A 129 19.77 9.54 0.10
C VAL A 129 19.42 8.07 0.01
N LEU A 130 20.31 7.23 -0.53
CA LEU A 130 20.10 5.78 -0.59
C LEU A 130 20.19 5.13 0.80
N ASP A 131 21.12 5.56 1.64
CA ASP A 131 21.21 5.07 3.02
C ASP A 131 19.93 5.38 3.79
N ASP A 132 19.42 6.62 3.71
CA ASP A 132 18.13 7.01 4.30
C ASP A 132 16.96 6.18 3.76
N LEU A 133 16.88 5.99 2.44
CA LEU A 133 15.87 5.13 1.82
C LEU A 133 15.87 3.73 2.44
N ARG A 134 17.05 3.13 2.66
CA ARG A 134 17.15 1.81 3.30
C ARG A 134 16.78 1.85 4.77
N GLU A 135 17.22 2.85 5.51
CA GLU A 135 16.87 3.01 6.93
C GLU A 135 15.37 3.18 7.11
N THR A 136 14.71 4.07 6.36
CA THR A 136 13.25 4.23 6.38
C THR A 136 12.53 2.94 6.00
N CYS A 137 12.98 2.25 4.94
CA CYS A 137 12.38 0.96 4.55
C CYS A 137 12.47 -0.10 5.65
N LEU A 138 13.52 -0.11 6.46
CA LEU A 138 13.72 -1.12 7.50
C LEU A 138 13.12 -0.73 8.84
N ALA A 139 13.04 0.57 9.14
CA ALA A 139 12.48 1.08 10.38
C ALA A 139 10.95 1.17 10.34
N ASP A 140 10.39 1.73 9.26
CA ASP A 140 9.00 2.17 9.27
C ASP A 140 8.06 1.18 8.58
N MET A 141 8.55 0.56 7.50
CA MET A 141 7.75 -0.34 6.69
C MET A 141 7.19 -1.55 7.47
N PRO A 142 7.96 -2.24 8.35
CA PRO A 142 7.41 -3.35 9.14
C PRO A 142 6.23 -2.94 10.00
N GLY A 143 6.35 -1.84 10.75
CA GLY A 143 5.28 -1.33 11.61
C GLY A 143 4.01 -0.98 10.84
N TRP A 144 4.15 -0.45 9.62
CA TRP A 144 3.01 -0.20 8.74
C TRP A 144 2.26 -1.49 8.36
N PHE A 145 2.98 -2.53 7.94
CA PHE A 145 2.36 -3.80 7.54
C PHE A 145 1.85 -4.63 8.73
N ASP A 146 2.46 -4.49 9.91
CA ASP A 146 2.02 -5.17 11.12
C ASP A 146 0.64 -4.66 11.54
N ARG A 147 0.41 -3.35 11.46
CA ARG A 147 -0.90 -2.73 11.68
C ARG A 147 -1.97 -3.19 10.68
N LEU A 148 -1.60 -3.51 9.43
CA LEU A 148 -2.54 -4.13 8.49
C LEU A 148 -2.93 -5.57 8.87
N GLY A 149 -2.14 -6.23 9.71
CA GLY A 149 -2.46 -7.55 10.26
C GLY A 149 -3.24 -7.53 11.56
N ASP A 150 -3.28 -6.39 12.23
CA ASP A 150 -4.18 -6.16 13.36
C ASP A 150 -5.54 -5.70 12.81
N TYR A 151 -6.42 -6.65 12.52
CA TYR A 151 -7.73 -6.35 11.97
C TYR A 151 -8.64 -5.58 12.93
N GLU A 152 -8.41 -5.67 14.24
CA GLU A 152 -9.11 -4.88 15.23
C GLU A 152 -8.69 -3.41 15.14
N ASP A 153 -7.37 -3.13 15.13
CA ASP A 153 -6.83 -1.77 14.89
C ASP A 153 -7.27 -1.23 13.53
N LEU A 154 -7.17 -2.05 12.47
CA LEU A 154 -7.55 -1.63 11.12
C LEU A 154 -9.04 -1.27 11.05
N LEU A 155 -9.91 -2.03 11.70
CA LEU A 155 -11.33 -1.72 11.75
C LEU A 155 -11.61 -0.44 12.54
N ASP A 156 -10.92 -0.22 13.66
CA ASP A 156 -11.01 1.02 14.44
C ASP A 156 -10.59 2.24 13.60
N VAL A 157 -9.46 2.14 12.90
CA VAL A 157 -8.97 3.16 11.96
C VAL A 157 -9.99 3.40 10.84
N LEU A 158 -10.57 2.35 10.27
CA LEU A 158 -11.60 2.49 9.24
C LEU A 158 -12.87 3.17 9.77
N HIS A 159 -13.20 3.10 11.05
CA HIS A 159 -14.34 3.80 11.62
C HIS A 159 -14.03 5.23 12.05
N HIS A 160 -12.91 5.43 12.73
CA HIS A 160 -12.63 6.63 13.50
C HIS A 160 -11.45 7.42 12.94
N GLY A 161 -10.49 6.73 12.31
CA GLY A 161 -9.29 7.31 11.75
C GLY A 161 -9.58 8.35 10.66
N GLU A 162 -8.70 9.34 10.59
CA GLU A 162 -8.72 10.35 9.54
C GLU A 162 -8.33 9.76 8.18
N GLU A 163 -8.79 10.39 7.10
CA GLU A 163 -8.53 9.95 5.73
C GLU A 163 -7.06 10.04 5.35
N THR A 164 -6.31 10.91 6.02
CA THR A 164 -4.87 11.04 5.83
C THR A 164 -4.22 11.30 7.18
N GLU A 165 -3.64 10.25 7.78
CA GLU A 165 -2.76 10.40 8.94
C GLU A 165 -1.31 10.34 8.49
N VAL A 166 -0.56 11.42 8.64
CA VAL A 166 0.91 11.32 8.65
C VAL A 166 1.30 10.94 10.06
N ARG A 167 1.65 9.67 10.29
CA ARG A 167 2.08 9.17 11.59
C ARG A 167 3.38 8.39 11.40
N ASP A 168 4.37 8.67 12.24
CA ASP A 168 5.64 7.96 12.30
C ASP A 168 6.40 7.86 10.95
N GLY A 169 6.51 8.96 10.20
CA GLY A 169 7.30 8.96 8.96
C GLY A 169 6.65 8.21 7.80
N ILE A 170 5.32 8.06 7.80
CA ILE A 170 4.57 7.49 6.68
C ILE A 170 3.42 8.42 6.35
N THR A 171 3.31 8.84 5.09
CA THR A 171 2.12 9.52 4.57
C THR A 171 1.04 8.46 4.34
N SER A 172 0.43 8.11 5.47
CA SER A 172 -0.91 7.55 5.60
C SER A 172 -1.18 6.12 5.14
N PHE A 173 -1.86 5.43 6.04
CA PHE A 173 -2.95 4.48 5.75
C PHE A 173 -4.06 5.05 4.82
N GLY A 174 -3.84 6.14 4.08
CA GLY A 174 -4.89 7.06 3.62
C GLY A 174 -5.58 6.71 2.31
N HIS A 175 -5.37 5.51 1.77
CA HIS A 175 -6.01 5.09 0.51
C HIS A 175 -6.94 3.89 0.69
N PHE A 176 -7.67 3.82 1.81
CA PHE A 176 -8.88 2.99 1.92
C PHE A 176 -10.17 3.72 1.52
N GLY A 177 -10.05 4.97 1.03
CA GLY A 177 -11.16 5.81 0.58
C GLY A 177 -11.68 6.77 1.66
N ALA A 178 -12.42 7.80 1.22
CA ALA A 178 -13.02 8.80 2.11
C ALA A 178 -14.02 8.16 3.10
N LYS A 179 -14.29 8.85 4.22
CA LYS A 179 -15.33 8.44 5.19
C LYS A 179 -16.66 8.27 4.45
N GLY A 180 -17.24 7.06 4.55
CA GLY A 180 -18.48 6.71 3.86
C GLY A 180 -18.35 6.36 2.37
N SER A 181 -17.14 6.38 1.79
CA SER A 181 -16.94 5.94 0.40
C SER A 181 -17.22 4.44 0.22
N PRO A 182 -17.64 3.99 -0.98
CA PRO A 182 -17.90 2.58 -1.25
C PRO A 182 -16.72 1.65 -0.91
N ALA A 183 -15.48 2.08 -1.23
CA ALA A 183 -14.28 1.31 -0.93
C ALA A 183 -14.07 1.11 0.59
N ARG A 184 -14.28 2.17 1.39
CA ARG A 184 -14.14 2.11 2.85
C ARG A 184 -15.25 1.27 3.48
N THR A 185 -16.50 1.43 3.02
CA THR A 185 -17.64 0.62 3.47
C THR A 185 -17.40 -0.86 3.19
N LEU A 186 -16.89 -1.20 1.99
CA LEU A 186 -16.56 -2.57 1.61
C LEU A 186 -15.49 -3.17 2.51
N LEU A 187 -14.42 -2.42 2.79
CA LEU A 187 -13.38 -2.85 3.72
C LEU A 187 -13.93 -3.13 5.11
N ILE A 188 -14.74 -2.22 5.67
CA ILE A 188 -15.40 -2.42 6.97
C ILE A 188 -16.24 -3.70 6.96
N ALA A 189 -17.04 -3.93 5.93
CA ALA A 189 -17.92 -5.09 5.85
C ALA A 189 -17.14 -6.41 5.89
N TYR A 190 -16.09 -6.54 5.08
CA TYR A 190 -15.32 -7.78 4.99
C TYR A 190 -14.37 -7.97 6.18
N ILE A 191 -13.79 -6.91 6.74
CA ILE A 191 -12.95 -7.00 7.94
C ILE A 191 -13.81 -7.36 9.16
N ALA A 192 -14.97 -6.72 9.34
CA ALA A 192 -15.90 -7.07 10.42
C ALA A 192 -16.39 -8.52 10.28
N ARG A 193 -16.66 -8.99 9.06
CA ARG A 193 -17.01 -10.39 8.81
C ARG A 193 -15.85 -11.32 9.18
N HIS A 194 -14.63 -10.99 8.78
CA HIS A 194 -13.44 -11.80 9.06
C HIS A 194 -13.19 -11.93 10.58
N LEU A 195 -13.47 -10.87 11.35
CA LEU A 195 -13.42 -10.86 12.81
C LEU A 195 -14.63 -11.52 13.50
N GLY A 196 -15.63 -11.98 12.77
CA GLY A 196 -16.87 -12.52 13.34
C GLY A 196 -17.78 -11.48 14.00
N LYS A 197 -17.58 -10.18 13.72
CA LYS A 197 -18.44 -9.07 14.20
C LYS A 197 -19.71 -8.97 13.36
N THR A 198 -20.58 -9.97 13.47
CA THR A 198 -21.75 -10.18 12.59
C THR A 198 -22.66 -8.97 12.45
N HIS A 199 -22.98 -8.27 13.54
CA HIS A 199 -23.86 -7.10 13.50
C HIS A 199 -23.26 -5.98 12.66
N LEU A 200 -22.00 -5.63 12.95
CA LEU A 200 -21.29 -4.58 12.23
C LEU A 200 -21.06 -4.94 10.76
N ALA A 201 -20.72 -6.20 10.48
CA ALA A 201 -20.56 -6.71 9.13
C ALA A 201 -21.86 -6.54 8.34
N ARG A 202 -23.01 -6.91 8.93
CA ARG A 202 -24.32 -6.77 8.29
C ARG A 202 -24.65 -5.33 7.94
N GLU A 203 -24.53 -4.40 8.89
CA GLU A 203 -24.80 -2.97 8.66
C GLU A 203 -23.89 -2.37 7.58
N ALA A 204 -22.63 -2.82 7.52
CA ALA A 204 -21.70 -2.37 6.49
C ALA A 204 -22.02 -2.99 5.11
N PHE A 205 -22.41 -4.27 5.05
CA PHE A 205 -22.83 -4.90 3.81
C PHE A 205 -24.10 -4.27 3.23
N GLU A 206 -25.10 -3.99 4.06
CA GLU A 206 -26.35 -3.35 3.62
C GLU A 206 -26.05 -1.99 2.99
N ARG A 207 -25.21 -1.18 3.64
CA ARG A 207 -24.70 0.09 3.06
C ARG A 207 -23.91 -0.13 1.77
N ALA A 208 -23.04 -1.13 1.71
CA ALA A 208 -22.28 -1.44 0.50
C ALA A 208 -23.20 -1.83 -0.67
N ILE A 209 -24.28 -2.59 -0.40
CA ILE A 209 -25.28 -2.97 -1.41
C ILE A 209 -26.02 -1.74 -1.92
N GLU A 210 -26.42 -0.83 -1.03
CA GLU A 210 -27.06 0.44 -1.41
C GLU A 210 -26.13 1.29 -2.29
N GLN A 211 -24.85 1.38 -1.93
CA GLN A 211 -23.84 2.15 -2.66
C GLN A 211 -23.50 1.54 -4.02
N GLU A 212 -23.45 0.21 -4.10
CA GLU A 212 -23.15 -0.54 -5.33
C GLU A 212 -24.35 -0.54 -6.30
N GLY A 213 -25.59 -0.53 -5.78
CA GLY A 213 -26.81 -0.60 -6.59
C GLY A 213 -26.92 -1.92 -7.37
N ASP A 214 -26.99 -1.82 -8.70
CA ASP A 214 -26.91 -2.96 -9.63
C ASP A 214 -25.49 -3.16 -10.19
N GLY A 215 -24.51 -2.67 -9.43
CA GLY A 215 -23.11 -2.80 -9.75
C GLY A 215 -22.63 -4.27 -9.77
N PRO A 216 -21.42 -4.46 -10.30
CA PRO A 216 -20.83 -5.78 -10.56
C PRO A 216 -20.55 -6.61 -9.31
N LEU A 217 -20.49 -6.01 -8.12
CA LEU A 217 -20.38 -6.72 -6.87
C LEU A 217 -21.73 -6.99 -6.20
N ALA A 218 -22.84 -6.42 -6.70
CA ALA A 218 -24.14 -6.44 -6.01
C ALA A 218 -24.62 -7.86 -5.65
N VAL A 219 -24.48 -8.81 -6.58
CA VAL A 219 -24.86 -10.22 -6.34
C VAL A 219 -23.99 -10.87 -5.26
N THR A 220 -22.67 -10.61 -5.30
CA THR A 220 -21.71 -11.11 -4.31
C THR A 220 -22.02 -10.55 -2.93
N LEU A 221 -22.23 -9.23 -2.81
CA LEU A 221 -22.56 -8.58 -1.55
C LEU A 221 -23.87 -9.10 -0.94
N ARG A 222 -24.92 -9.24 -1.75
CA ARG A 222 -26.21 -9.81 -1.32
C ARG A 222 -26.07 -11.27 -0.86
N THR A 223 -25.22 -12.05 -1.54
CA THR A 223 -24.95 -13.44 -1.14
C THR A 223 -24.21 -13.48 0.20
N ASP A 224 -23.20 -12.62 0.36
CA ASP A 224 -22.36 -12.58 1.54
C ASP A 224 -23.12 -12.10 2.78
N VAL A 225 -23.95 -11.06 2.67
CA VAL A 225 -24.77 -10.59 3.81
C VAL A 225 -25.79 -11.64 4.27
N ASN A 226 -26.34 -12.43 3.34
CA ASN A 226 -27.27 -13.50 3.67
C ASN A 226 -26.57 -14.69 4.37
N SER A 227 -25.27 -14.86 4.13
CA SER A 227 -24.47 -15.89 4.81
C SER A 227 -24.22 -15.59 6.30
N LEU A 228 -24.36 -14.32 6.72
CA LEU A 228 -24.18 -13.89 8.12
C LEU A 228 -25.32 -14.30 9.05
N SER A 229 -26.43 -14.82 8.52
CA SER A 229 -27.63 -15.20 9.30
C SER A 229 -27.61 -16.67 9.77
N LYS A 230 -26.52 -17.40 9.55
CA LYS A 230 -26.32 -18.80 9.93
C LYS A 230 -25.25 -18.90 11.01
#